data_AF-A0A132AK28-F1
#
_entry.id   AF-A0A132AK28-F1
#
_cell.length_a   1.000
_cell.length_b   1.000
_cell.length_c   1.000
_cell.angle_alpha   90.00
_cell.angle_beta   90.00
_cell.angle_gamma   90.00
#
_symmetry.space_group_name_H-M   'P 1'
#
loop_
_entity.id
_entity.type
_entity.pdbx_description
1 polymer ?
#
loop_
_entity_poly.entity_id
_entity_poly.type
_entity_poly.pdbx_seq_one_letter_code
_entity_poly.pdbx_strand_id
1 'polypeptide(L)'
;MEIRHIIVLMIVFTIYVIVGGMVFMILERSEERSKRLEIEISLNSFKERISRLNDQNLTAENFNEIIKILLKARDDNLIDSDGNQHAYINWNFINSFFFAITVITTIGYGHLTPSTIIGMIDHHCGCVLGLKKTVSLFVFEKGKYFASFMPCLEYQSLVF
;
A
#
# COMPACT_ATOMS: atom_id res chain seq x y z
N MET A 1 5.13 13.27 30.39
CA MET A 1 3.79 13.17 29.77
C MET A 1 3.00 12.27 30.67
N GLU A 2 1.86 12.74 31.20
CA GLU A 2 0.97 11.82 31.94
C GLU A 2 0.44 10.74 30.99
N ILE A 3 0.29 9.51 31.50
CA ILE A 3 -0.24 8.34 30.78
C ILE A 3 -1.56 8.67 30.07
N ARG A 4 -2.38 9.55 30.67
CA ARG A 4 -3.63 10.07 30.12
C ARG A 4 -3.48 10.68 28.72
N HIS A 5 -2.41 11.44 28.47
CA HIS A 5 -2.18 12.08 27.18
C HIS A 5 -1.77 11.06 26.10
N ILE A 6 -1.00 10.04 26.48
CA ILE A 6 -0.60 8.96 25.57
C ILE A 6 -1.81 8.15 25.13
N ILE A 7 -2.70 7.81 26.07
CA ILE A 7 -3.94 7.07 25.76
C ILE A 7 -4.83 7.86 24.80
N VAL A 8 -5.05 9.15 25.07
CA VAL A 8 -5.85 10.02 24.17
C VAL A 8 -5.22 10.09 22.78
N LEU A 9 -3.90 10.22 22.70
CA LEU A 9 -3.19 10.30 21.42
C LEU A 9 -3.27 8.98 20.63
N MET A 10 -3.20 7.83 21.30
CA MET A 10 -3.38 6.50 20.70
C MET A 10 -4.79 6.30 20.15
N ILE A 11 -5.83 6.77 20.85
CA ILE A 11 -7.22 6.69 20.39
C ILE A 11 -7.41 7.55 19.15
N VAL A 12 -6.97 8.81 19.19
CA VAL A 12 -7.06 9.73 18.04
C VAL A 12 -6.29 9.18 16.84
N PHE A 13 -5.10 8.62 17.06
CA PHE A 13 -4.32 7.96 16.02
C PHE A 13 -5.07 6.78 15.40
N THR A 14 -5.64 5.91 16.23
CA THR A 14 -6.41 4.74 15.76
C THR A 14 -7.59 5.18 14.90
N ILE A 15 -8.36 6.18 15.34
CA ILE A 15 -9.49 6.72 14.57
C ILE A 15 -9.01 7.29 13.23
N TYR A 16 -7.91 8.03 13.22
CA TYR A 16 -7.35 8.60 11.99
C TYR A 16 -6.97 7.52 10.97
N VAL A 17 -6.33 6.44 11.41
CA VAL A 17 -5.98 5.31 10.54
C VAL A 17 -7.23 4.60 10.01
N ILE A 18 -8.24 4.38 10.87
CA ILE A 18 -9.50 3.74 10.46
C ILE A 18 -10.18 4.56 9.36
N VAL A 19 -10.28 5.89 9.54
CA VAL A 19 -10.87 6.78 8.54
C VAL A 19 -10.07 6.76 7.24
N GLY A 20 -8.74 6.88 7.29
CA GLY A 20 -7.89 6.79 6.10
C GLY A 20 -8.04 5.45 5.36
N GLY A 21 -8.05 4.34 6.10
CA GLY A 21 -8.28 3.01 5.54
C GLY A 21 -9.64 2.86 4.87
N MET A 22 -10.71 3.45 5.44
CA MET A 22 -12.03 3.47 4.80
C MET A 22 -12.03 4.30 3.51
N VAL A 23 -11.37 5.45 3.50
CA VAL A 23 -11.25 6.30 2.31
C VAL A 23 -10.54 5.56 1.18
N PHE A 24 -9.38 4.96 1.45
CA PHE A 24 -8.67 4.13 0.47
C PHE A 24 -9.53 2.97 -0.04
N MET A 25 -10.20 2.26 0.87
CA MET A 25 -11.09 1.16 0.50
C MET A 25 -12.20 1.62 -0.44
N ILE A 26 -12.84 2.76 -0.19
CA ILE A 26 -13.96 3.22 -1.03
C ILE A 26 -13.46 3.68 -2.40
N LEU A 27 -12.38 4.46 -2.43
CA LEU A 27 -11.84 5.02 -3.67
C LEU A 27 -11.26 3.94 -4.58
N GLU A 28 -10.35 3.12 -4.05
CA GLU A 28 -9.54 2.21 -4.86
C GLU A 28 -10.26 0.90 -5.20
N ARG A 29 -11.21 0.46 -4.38
CA ARG A 29 -11.96 -0.78 -4.65
C ARG A 29 -12.82 -0.70 -5.91
N SER A 30 -13.32 0.49 -6.25
CA SER A 30 -14.11 0.71 -7.46
C SER A 30 -13.26 0.55 -8.73
N GLU A 31 -12.05 1.10 -8.70
CA GLU A 31 -11.09 1.04 -9.79
C GLU A 31 -10.51 -0.38 -9.96
N GLU A 32 -10.15 -1.03 -8.85
CA GLU A 32 -9.69 -2.43 -8.86
C GLU A 32 -10.72 -3.36 -9.51
N ARG A 33 -12.01 -3.17 -9.16
CA ARG A 33 -13.09 -3.97 -9.75
C ARG A 33 -13.18 -3.77 -11.26
N SER A 34 -13.02 -2.54 -11.74
CA SER A 34 -13.06 -2.22 -13.17
C SER A 34 -11.90 -2.86 -13.92
N LYS A 35 -10.67 -2.76 -13.38
CA LYS A 35 -9.49 -3.44 -13.94
C LYS A 35 -9.66 -4.96 -13.99
N ARG A 36 -10.18 -5.57 -12.93
CA ARG A 36 -10.47 -7.02 -12.88
C ARG A 36 -11.45 -7.42 -13.96
N LEU A 37 -12.54 -6.66 -14.13
CA LEU A 37 -13.54 -6.93 -15.16
C LEU A 37 -12.97 -6.79 -16.57
N GLU A 38 -12.12 -5.78 -16.83
CA GLU A 38 -11.45 -5.60 -18.12
C GLU A 38 -10.53 -6.79 -18.46
N ILE A 39 -9.76 -7.27 -17.48
CA ILE A 39 -8.91 -8.46 -17.63
C ILE A 39 -9.76 -9.71 -17.88
N GLU A 40 -10.87 -9.88 -17.15
CA GLU A 40 -11.79 -11.01 -17.31
C GLU A 40 -12.38 -11.04 -18.73
N ILE A 41 -12.87 -9.91 -19.22
CA ILE A 41 -13.43 -9.76 -20.57
C ILE A 41 -12.34 -10.03 -21.62
N SER A 42 -11.13 -9.50 -21.43
CA SER A 42 -10.01 -9.69 -22.35
C SER A 42 -9.59 -11.16 -22.42
N LEU A 43 -9.53 -11.86 -21.29
CA LEU A 43 -9.20 -13.28 -21.25
C LEU A 43 -10.31 -14.16 -21.86
N ASN A 44 -11.59 -13.83 -21.61
CA ASN A 44 -12.70 -14.59 -22.16
C ASN A 44 -12.83 -14.40 -23.68
N SER A 45 -12.68 -13.17 -24.18
CA SER A 45 -12.67 -12.90 -25.62
C SER A 45 -11.48 -13.58 -26.31
N PHE A 46 -10.32 -13.62 -25.66
CA PHE A 46 -9.18 -14.37 -26.17
C PHE A 46 -9.46 -15.89 -26.22
N LYS A 47 -9.98 -16.49 -25.13
CA LYS A 47 -10.36 -17.91 -25.11
C LYS A 47 -11.34 -18.26 -26.22
N GLU A 48 -12.31 -17.37 -26.49
CA GLU A 48 -13.28 -17.55 -27.57
C GLU A 48 -12.64 -17.43 -28.96
N ARG A 49 -11.67 -16.51 -29.15
CA ARG A 49 -10.90 -16.41 -30.40
C ARG A 49 -10.10 -17.68 -30.66
N ILE A 50 -9.47 -18.26 -29.63
CA ILE A 50 -8.74 -19.52 -29.77
C ILE A 50 -9.67 -20.70 -30.01
N SER A 51 -10.79 -20.81 -29.30
CA SER A 51 -11.72 -21.93 -29.52
C SER A 51 -12.33 -21.94 -30.92
N ARG A 52 -12.46 -20.77 -31.56
CA ARG A 52 -12.92 -20.62 -32.95
C ARG A 52 -11.83 -20.88 -33.99
N LEU A 53 -10.56 -20.62 -33.65
CA LEU A 53 -9.42 -20.93 -34.49
C LEU A 53 -8.99 -22.38 -34.21
N ASN A 54 -9.45 -23.32 -35.03
CA ASN A 54 -8.99 -24.71 -34.98
C ASN A 54 -7.45 -24.78 -35.04
N ASP A 55 -6.80 -24.89 -33.87
CA ASP A 55 -5.37 -25.01 -33.45
C ASP A 55 -4.20 -24.43 -34.31
N GLN A 56 -4.36 -24.12 -35.60
CA GLN A 56 -3.27 -23.89 -36.54
C GLN A 56 -2.94 -22.42 -36.83
N ASN A 57 -3.70 -21.47 -36.28
CA ASN A 57 -3.53 -20.04 -36.58
C ASN A 57 -3.25 -19.16 -35.35
N LEU A 58 -2.62 -19.72 -34.32
CA LEU A 58 -2.04 -18.93 -33.22
C LEU A 58 -0.82 -18.15 -33.74
N THR A 59 -1.05 -16.91 -34.18
CA THR A 59 0.03 -15.99 -34.56
C THR A 59 0.82 -15.57 -33.31
N ALA A 60 2.14 -15.38 -33.46
CA ALA A 60 3.02 -14.87 -32.39
C ALA A 60 2.54 -13.52 -31.81
N GLU A 61 1.84 -12.71 -32.61
CA GLU A 61 1.24 -11.45 -32.18
C GLU A 61 0.14 -11.65 -31.14
N ASN A 62 -0.78 -12.59 -31.38
CA ASN A 62 -1.84 -12.93 -30.41
C ASN A 62 -1.23 -13.46 -29.11
N PHE A 63 -0.15 -14.24 -29.20
CA PHE A 63 0.54 -14.75 -28.02
C PHE A 63 1.16 -13.62 -27.18
N ASN A 64 1.86 -12.69 -27.83
CA ASN A 64 2.47 -11.54 -27.16
C ASN A 64 1.42 -10.64 -26.49
N GLU A 65 0.24 -10.47 -27.10
CA GLU A 65 -0.86 -9.70 -26.54
C GLU A 65 -1.35 -10.28 -25.20
N ILE A 66 -1.55 -11.60 -25.12
CA ILE A 66 -1.97 -12.28 -23.88
C ILE A 66 -0.90 -12.16 -22.80
N ILE A 67 0.36 -12.42 -23.17
CA ILE A 67 1.48 -12.36 -22.22
C ILE A 67 1.53 -10.95 -21.62
N LYS A 68 1.33 -9.91 -22.44
CA LYS A 68 1.24 -8.53 -21.94
C LYS A 68 0.08 -8.32 -20.97
N ILE A 69 -1.10 -8.85 -21.27
CA ILE A 69 -2.28 -8.77 -20.38
C ILE A 69 -2.02 -9.50 -19.05
N LEU A 70 -1.46 -10.70 -19.10
CA LEU A 70 -1.14 -11.51 -17.92
C LEU A 70 -0.05 -10.87 -17.06
N LEU A 71 1.00 -10.33 -17.68
CA LEU A 71 2.06 -9.62 -16.96
C LEU A 71 1.49 -8.37 -16.28
N LYS A 72 0.67 -7.57 -16.98
CA LYS A 72 0.00 -6.40 -16.38
C LYS A 72 -0.92 -6.80 -15.22
N ALA A 73 -1.70 -7.86 -15.38
CA ALA A 73 -2.58 -8.36 -14.32
C ALA A 73 -1.80 -8.86 -13.09
N ARG A 74 -0.63 -9.46 -13.30
CA ARG A 74 0.28 -9.88 -12.23
C ARG A 74 0.93 -8.68 -11.53
N ASP A 75 1.41 -7.70 -12.28
CA ASP A 75 2.01 -6.47 -11.74
C ASP A 75 1.01 -5.69 -10.87
N ASP A 76 -0.27 -5.68 -11.26
CA ASP A 76 -1.36 -5.08 -10.48
C ASP A 76 -1.88 -5.98 -9.33
N ASN A 77 -1.24 -7.13 -9.07
CA ASN A 77 -1.64 -8.14 -8.08
C ASN A 77 -3.11 -8.60 -8.21
N LEU A 78 -3.61 -8.71 -9.45
CA LEU A 78 -5.00 -9.07 -9.74
C LEU A 78 -5.18 -10.57 -9.99
N ILE A 79 -4.10 -11.30 -10.31
CA ILE A 79 -4.12 -12.74 -10.56
C ILE A 79 -3.06 -13.45 -9.72
N ASP A 80 -3.37 -14.67 -9.28
CA ASP A 80 -2.39 -15.55 -8.64
C ASP A 80 -1.46 -16.22 -9.68
N SER A 81 -0.45 -16.95 -9.21
CA SER A 81 0.49 -17.76 -10.00
C SER A 81 -0.21 -18.78 -10.89
N ASP A 82 -1.41 -19.22 -10.50
CA ASP A 82 -2.27 -20.13 -11.26
C ASP A 82 -3.23 -19.41 -12.22
N GLY A 83 -3.16 -18.08 -12.34
CA GLY A 83 -4.05 -17.28 -13.19
C GLY A 83 -5.45 -17.06 -12.62
N ASN A 84 -5.66 -17.39 -11.34
CA ASN A 84 -6.94 -17.24 -10.66
C ASN A 84 -7.19 -15.76 -10.28
N GLN A 85 -8.30 -15.21 -10.81
CA GLN A 85 -8.67 -13.79 -10.66
C GLN A 85 -9.42 -13.48 -9.36
N HIS A 86 -9.87 -14.51 -8.65
CA HIS A 86 -10.69 -14.40 -7.44
C HIS A 86 -9.92 -14.67 -6.15
N ALA A 87 -8.62 -14.99 -6.23
CA ALA A 87 -7.86 -15.47 -5.07
C ALA A 87 -7.64 -14.37 -4.00
N TYR A 88 -7.55 -13.09 -4.41
CA TYR A 88 -7.19 -12.01 -3.51
C TYR A 88 -7.83 -10.68 -3.92
N ILE A 89 -8.44 -9.96 -2.96
CA ILE A 89 -8.96 -8.60 -3.14
C ILE A 89 -7.95 -7.63 -2.51
N ASN A 90 -7.34 -6.78 -3.32
CA ASN A 90 -6.28 -5.87 -2.89
C ASN A 90 -6.82 -4.82 -1.92
N TRP A 91 -7.90 -4.14 -2.28
CA TRP A 91 -8.52 -3.08 -1.49
C TRP A 91 -9.72 -3.57 -0.67
N ASN A 92 -9.45 -4.51 0.24
CA ASN A 92 -10.39 -4.85 1.32
C ASN A 92 -10.14 -3.97 2.57
N PHE A 93 -11.04 -3.99 3.56
CA PHE A 93 -10.91 -3.15 4.76
C PHE A 93 -9.59 -3.37 5.50
N ILE A 94 -9.21 -4.63 5.71
CA ILE A 94 -8.01 -5.00 6.47
C ILE A 94 -6.76 -4.51 5.74
N ASN A 95 -6.65 -4.80 4.45
CA ASN A 95 -5.53 -4.38 3.60
C ASN A 95 -5.44 -2.86 3.49
N SER A 96 -6.57 -2.16 3.32
CA SER A 96 -6.61 -0.69 3.22
C SER A 96 -6.24 -0.03 4.55
N PHE A 97 -6.63 -0.63 5.67
CA PHE A 97 -6.24 -0.20 7.01
C PHE A 97 -4.73 -0.39 7.24
N PHE A 98 -4.18 -1.57 6.91
CA PHE A 98 -2.74 -1.81 6.98
C PHE A 98 -1.96 -0.89 6.04
N PHE A 99 -2.48 -0.64 4.84
CA PHE A 99 -1.91 0.34 3.91
C PHE A 99 -1.84 1.73 4.56
N ALA A 100 -2.93 2.24 5.14
CA ALA A 100 -2.95 3.52 5.84
C ALA A 100 -1.92 3.58 6.99
N ILE A 101 -1.77 2.51 7.77
CA ILE A 101 -0.71 2.43 8.81
C ILE A 101 0.67 2.58 8.18
N THR A 102 0.97 1.83 7.11
CA THR A 102 2.29 1.83 6.48
C THR A 102 2.64 3.16 5.81
N VAL A 103 1.63 3.90 5.32
CA VAL A 103 1.77 5.27 4.81
C VAL A 103 2.16 6.23 5.95
N ILE A 104 1.44 6.19 7.08
CA ILE A 104 1.66 7.12 8.19
C ILE A 104 2.98 6.81 8.92
N THR A 105 3.29 5.53 9.09
CA THR A 105 4.54 5.06 9.72
C THR A 105 5.73 5.12 8.75
N THR A 106 5.50 5.48 7.49
CA THR A 106 6.52 5.58 6.44
C THR A 106 7.28 4.28 6.16
N ILE A 107 6.72 3.13 6.54
CA ILE A 107 7.29 1.81 6.24
C ILE A 107 7.19 1.53 4.74
N GLY A 108 6.01 1.78 4.16
CA GLY A 108 5.76 1.70 2.71
C GLY A 108 6.26 0.41 2.03
N TYR A 109 5.59 -0.73 2.26
CA TYR A 109 6.00 -2.02 1.68
C TYR A 109 6.00 -2.08 0.14
N GLY A 110 5.27 -1.18 -0.55
CA GLY A 110 5.23 -1.11 -2.02
C GLY A 110 4.39 -2.18 -2.73
N HIS A 111 3.88 -3.19 -2.02
CA HIS A 111 3.04 -4.26 -2.60
C HIS A 111 1.63 -3.78 -3.05
N LEU A 112 1.16 -2.65 -2.51
CA LEU A 112 -0.10 -2.01 -2.88
C LEU A 112 0.18 -0.55 -3.17
N THR A 113 -0.33 -0.06 -4.29
CA THR A 113 -0.19 1.34 -4.72
C THR A 113 -1.53 1.86 -5.20
N PRO A 114 -1.99 3.04 -4.75
CA PRO A 114 -3.24 3.62 -5.20
C PRO A 114 -3.18 3.88 -6.71
N SER A 115 -4.20 3.44 -7.43
CA SER A 115 -4.36 3.65 -8.87
C SER A 115 -5.20 4.89 -9.17
N THR A 116 -6.02 5.38 -8.23
CA THR A 116 -6.86 6.56 -8.44
C THR A 116 -6.11 7.86 -8.16
N ILE A 117 -6.42 8.92 -8.92
CA ILE A 117 -5.82 10.26 -8.72
C ILE A 117 -6.08 10.77 -7.30
N ILE A 118 -7.30 10.56 -6.79
CA ILE A 118 -7.69 10.99 -5.43
C ILE A 118 -6.94 10.18 -4.38
N GLY A 119 -6.82 8.86 -4.54
CA GLY A 119 -6.03 8.01 -3.66
C GLY A 119 -4.54 8.36 -3.69
N MET A 120 -3.99 8.75 -4.83
CA MET A 120 -2.61 9.25 -4.92
C MET A 120 -2.43 10.55 -4.14
N ILE A 121 -3.37 11.48 -4.22
CA ILE A 121 -3.33 12.73 -3.44
C ILE A 121 -3.39 12.43 -1.94
N ASP A 122 -4.32 11.56 -1.53
CA ASP A 122 -4.47 11.16 -0.12
C ASP A 122 -3.19 10.48 0.41
N HIS A 123 -2.59 9.60 -0.40
CA HIS A 123 -1.31 8.97 -0.09
C HIS A 123 -0.18 9.98 0.11
N HIS A 124 -0.01 10.94 -0.81
CA HIS A 124 1.03 11.97 -0.70
C HIS A 124 0.81 12.86 0.53
N CYS A 125 -0.42 13.29 0.79
CA CYS A 125 -0.79 14.05 1.98
C CYS A 125 -0.50 13.25 3.27
N GLY A 126 -0.87 11.97 3.29
CA GLY A 126 -0.59 11.06 4.40
C GLY A 126 0.89 10.90 4.69
N CYS A 127 1.72 10.73 3.66
CA CYS A 127 3.18 10.66 3.79
C CYS A 127 3.79 11.93 4.40
N VAL A 128 3.37 13.13 3.94
CA VAL A 128 3.88 14.41 4.48
C VAL A 128 3.50 14.61 5.94
N LEU A 129 2.27 14.21 6.32
CA LEU A 129 1.80 14.28 7.71
C LEU A 129 2.47 13.25 8.61
N GLY A 130 2.71 12.04 8.11
CA GLY A 130 3.40 10.94 8.79
C GLY A 130 4.85 11.29 9.13
N LEU A 131 5.61 11.80 8.15
CA LEU A 131 6.99 12.26 8.37
C LEU A 131 7.08 13.31 9.49
N LYS A 132 6.18 14.29 9.51
CA LYS A 132 6.16 15.34 10.55
C LYS A 132 5.86 14.79 11.95
N LYS A 133 4.93 13.83 12.05
CA LYS A 133 4.51 13.27 13.35
C LYS A 133 5.46 12.19 13.89
N THR A 134 5.95 11.30 13.05
CA THR A 134 6.88 10.22 13.44
C THR A 134 8.23 10.77 13.86
N VAL A 135 8.78 11.77 13.13
CA VAL A 135 10.01 12.45 13.54
C VAL A 135 9.82 13.16 14.88
N SER A 136 8.71 13.88 15.08
CA SER A 136 8.45 14.53 16.36
C SER A 136 8.32 13.51 17.50
N LEU A 137 7.58 12.40 17.33
CA LEU A 137 7.39 11.42 18.40
C LEU A 137 8.69 10.67 18.72
N PHE A 138 9.44 10.24 17.70
CA PHE A 138 10.71 9.53 17.87
C PHE A 138 11.83 10.45 18.42
N VAL A 139 11.88 11.73 18.00
CA VAL A 139 12.79 12.73 18.57
C VAL A 139 12.38 13.12 19.99
N PHE A 140 11.09 13.19 20.32
CA PHE A 140 10.68 13.49 21.69
C PHE A 140 10.89 12.32 22.66
N GLU A 141 10.75 11.09 22.19
CA GLU A 141 10.97 9.89 23.00
C GLU A 141 12.47 9.62 23.13
N LYS A 142 13.20 9.48 22.02
CA LYS A 142 14.66 9.25 22.06
C LYS A 142 15.45 10.49 22.49
N GLY A 143 15.00 11.70 22.20
CA GLY A 143 15.71 12.93 22.61
C GLY A 143 15.71 13.14 24.13
N LYS A 144 14.71 12.63 24.85
CA LYS A 144 14.72 12.63 26.33
C LYS A 144 15.63 11.54 26.92
N TYR A 145 15.71 10.37 26.29
CA TYR A 145 16.65 9.31 26.70
C TYR A 145 18.10 9.56 26.25
N PHE A 146 18.30 10.31 25.16
CA PHE A 146 19.61 10.68 24.65
C PHE A 146 20.17 11.90 25.39
N ALA A 147 19.34 12.90 25.71
CA ALA A 147 19.73 14.03 26.55
C ALA A 147 20.01 13.65 28.01
N SER A 148 19.38 12.58 28.54
CA SER A 148 19.72 12.06 29.88
C SER A 148 21.04 11.26 29.92
N PHE A 149 21.59 10.87 28.76
CA PHE A 149 22.89 10.21 28.64
C PHE A 149 24.05 11.20 28.42
N MET A 150 23.72 12.45 28.09
CA MET A 150 24.67 13.51 27.76
C MET A 150 25.16 14.38 28.93
N PRO A 151 25.04 14.01 30.22
CA PRO A 151 25.92 14.54 31.26
C PRO A 151 27.14 13.64 31.55
N CYS A 152 27.23 12.44 30.96
CA CYS A 152 28.28 11.47 31.29
C CYS A 152 29.50 11.54 30.36
N LEU A 153 29.39 12.18 29.19
CA LEU A 153 30.44 12.22 28.17
C LEU A 153 31.27 13.53 28.14
N GLU A 154 30.94 14.51 28.99
CA GLU A 154 31.74 15.76 29.11
C GLU A 154 32.68 15.77 30.34
N TYR A 155 32.66 14.74 31.19
CA TYR A 155 33.53 14.69 32.39
C TYR A 155 34.79 13.81 32.25
N GLN A 156 35.02 13.17 31.08
CA GLN A 156 36.20 12.31 30.86
C GLN A 156 37.24 12.87 29.87
N SER A 157 37.06 14.09 29.34
CA SER A 157 38.05 14.75 28.46
C SER A 157 38.89 15.84 29.14
N LEU A 158 38.92 15.89 30.48
CA LEU A 158 39.67 16.89 31.27
C LEU A 158 40.68 16.30 32.26
N VAL A 159 41.08 15.03 32.09
CA VAL A 159 42.29 14.47 32.70
C VAL A 159 42.98 13.58 31.66
N PHE A 160 43.71 14.22 30.75
CA PHE A 160 45.06 13.91 30.25
C PHE A 160 45.36 14.79 29.04
#